data_AF-A0A1V0TLM7-F1
#
_entry.id   AF-A0A1V0TLM7-F1
#
_cell.length_a   1.000
_cell.length_b   1.000
_cell.length_c   1.000
_cell.angle_alpha   90.00
_cell.angle_beta   90.00
_cell.angle_gamma   90.00
#
_symmetry.space_group_name_H-M   'P 1'
#
loop_
_entity.id
_entity.type
_entity.pdbx_description
1 polymer ?
#
loop_
_entity_poly.entity_id
_entity_poly.type
_entity_poly.pdbx_seq_one_letter_code
_entity_poly.pdbx_strand_id
1 'polypeptide(L)' 'MSDAPRALLAALVVHLPSRYRTMKETRAGITASGGAYAPPVGMLEYVAGVRGVHARDAGVQASDLAVAAAA' A
#
# COMPACT_ATOMS: atom_id res chain seq x y z
N MET A 1 17.69 35.75 -14.33
CA MET A 1 17.44 34.45 -13.65
C MET A 1 18.68 34.14 -12.84
N SER A 2 18.57 33.86 -11.55
CA SER A 2 19.73 33.60 -10.68
C SER A 2 20.44 32.33 -11.13
N ASP A 3 21.77 32.40 -11.31
CA ASP A 3 22.68 31.31 -11.70
C ASP A 3 23.08 30.42 -10.49
N ALA A 4 22.33 30.52 -9.40
CA ALA A 4 22.57 29.73 -8.21
C ALA A 4 22.13 28.27 -8.47
N PRO A 5 22.99 27.27 -8.17
CA PRO A 5 22.62 25.87 -8.32
C PRO A 5 21.38 25.54 -7.48
N ARG A 6 20.42 24.86 -8.11
CA ARG A 6 19.16 24.42 -7.47
C ARG A 6 19.14 22.91 -7.39
N ALA A 7 18.91 22.39 -6.18
CA ALA A 7 18.57 20.99 -5.99
C ALA A 7 17.14 20.73 -6.49
N LEU A 8 16.98 19.74 -7.36
CA LEU A 8 15.70 19.33 -7.94
C LEU A 8 15.60 17.80 -7.92
N LEU A 9 14.37 17.28 -7.86
CA LEU A 9 14.12 15.87 -8.13
C LEU A 9 14.24 15.64 -9.64
N ALA A 10 15.26 14.91 -10.07
CA ALA A 10 15.48 14.61 -11.48
C ALA A 10 14.51 13.55 -12.02
N ALA A 11 14.14 12.57 -11.17
CA ALA A 11 13.20 11.50 -11.50
C ALA A 11 12.59 10.89 -10.23
N LEU A 12 11.51 10.13 -10.40
CA LEU A 12 10.88 9.30 -9.37
C LEU A 12 10.47 7.95 -9.99
N VAL A 13 10.75 6.86 -9.27
CA VAL A 13 10.32 5.51 -9.63
C VAL A 13 9.57 4.91 -8.43
N VAL A 14 8.59 4.06 -8.72
CA VAL A 14 7.78 3.37 -7.71
C VAL A 14 7.79 1.88 -7.97
N HIS A 15 8.14 1.10 -6.95
CA HIS A 15 7.97 -0.34 -6.93
C HIS A 15 6.91 -0.71 -5.89
N LEU A 16 5.87 -1.44 -6.32
CA LEU A 16 4.80 -1.91 -5.44
C LEU A 16 4.89 -3.44 -5.31
N PRO A 17 4.66 -3.99 -4.10
CA PRO A 17 4.48 -5.43 -3.94
C PRO A 17 3.40 -5.95 -4.89
N SER A 18 3.65 -7.10 -5.51
CA SER A 18 2.74 -7.71 -6.49
C SER A 18 1.38 -8.09 -5.87
N ARG A 19 1.37 -8.52 -4.61
CA ARG A 19 0.14 -8.91 -3.91
C ARG A 19 -0.69 -7.67 -3.55
N TYR A 20 -1.89 -7.61 -4.10
CA TYR A 20 -2.90 -6.62 -3.77
C TYR A 20 -4.08 -7.29 -3.05
N ARG A 21 -4.58 -6.66 -1.98
CA ARG A 21 -5.77 -7.11 -1.24
C ARG A 21 -6.79 -6.00 -1.19
N THR A 22 -8.00 -6.29 -1.65
CA THR A 22 -9.14 -5.36 -1.61
C THR A 22 -9.70 -5.21 -0.20
N MET A 23 -10.43 -4.12 0.04
CA MET A 23 -11.18 -3.95 1.30
C MET A 23 -12.31 -4.99 1.43
N LYS A 24 -12.92 -5.41 0.31
CA LYS A 24 -13.88 -6.52 0.27
C LYS A 24 -13.27 -7.84 0.78
N GLU A 25 -12.09 -8.21 0.29
CA GLU A 25 -11.37 -9.42 0.75
C GLU A 25 -10.93 -9.28 2.21
N THR A 26 -10.47 -8.09 2.60
CA THR A 26 -10.11 -7.79 4.00
C THR A 26 -11.30 -8.01 4.93
N ARG A 27 -12.47 -7.48 4.55
CA ARG A 27 -13.72 -7.68 5.29
C ARG A 27 -14.12 -9.14 5.36
N ALA A 28 -14.07 -9.86 4.23
CA ALA A 28 -14.36 -11.29 4.20
C ALA A 28 -13.46 -12.08 5.17
N GLY A 29 -12.17 -11.73 5.24
CA GLY A 29 -11.24 -12.30 6.21
C GLY A 29 -11.59 -11.99 7.67
N ILE A 30 -12.03 -10.76 7.97
CA ILE A 30 -12.49 -10.37 9.32
C ILE A 30 -13.76 -11.13 9.70
N THR A 31 -14.72 -11.28 8.78
CA THR A 31 -15.93 -12.06 9.03
C THR A 31 -15.61 -13.54 9.25
N ALA A 32 -14.68 -14.09 8.47
CA ALA A 32 -14.27 -15.49 8.59
C ALA A 32 -13.45 -15.79 9.86
N SER A 33 -12.81 -14.79 10.48
CA SER A 33 -12.02 -15.00 11.70
C SER A 33 -12.88 -15.24 12.95
N GLY A 34 -14.22 -15.09 12.85
CA GLY A 34 -15.14 -15.33 13.96
C GLY A 34 -15.08 -14.27 15.06
N GLY A 35 -14.50 -13.10 14.78
CA GLY A 35 -14.46 -11.99 15.73
C GLY A 35 -15.85 -11.47 16.09
N ALA A 36 -15.97 -10.87 17.28
CA ALA A 36 -17.23 -10.28 17.76
C ALA A 36 -17.76 -9.13 16.89
N TYR A 37 -16.91 -8.57 16.02
CA TYR A 37 -17.25 -7.48 15.13
C TYR A 37 -16.90 -7.81 13.69
N ALA A 38 -17.90 -7.69 12.81
CA ALA A 38 -17.75 -7.67 11.37
C ALA A 38 -18.14 -6.29 10.84
N PRO A 39 -17.21 -5.54 10.21
CA PRO A 39 -17.54 -4.23 9.62
C PRO A 39 -18.73 -4.34 8.65
N PRO A 40 -19.65 -3.36 8.58
CA PRO A 40 -20.63 -3.26 7.51
C PRO A 40 -19.99 -3.20 6.11
N VAL A 41 -20.77 -3.55 5.09
CA VAL A 41 -20.34 -3.45 3.68
C VAL A 41 -19.93 -2.00 3.40
N GLY A 42 -18.78 -1.79 2.76
CA GLY A 42 -18.34 -0.44 2.37
C GLY A 42 -17.75 0.39 3.49
N MET A 43 -17.82 -0.04 4.76
CA MET A 43 -17.30 0.75 5.89
C MET A 43 -15.78 0.91 5.81
N LEU A 44 -15.05 -0.13 5.40
CA LEU A 44 -13.59 -0.07 5.29
C LEU A 44 -13.17 0.94 4.23
N GLU A 45 -13.86 0.96 3.10
CA GLU A 45 -13.64 1.93 2.01
C GLU A 45 -14.04 3.35 2.42
N TYR A 46 -15.16 3.52 3.10
CA TYR A 46 -15.68 4.81 3.53
C TYR A 46 -14.80 5.48 4.60
N VAL A 47 -14.39 4.73 5.62
CA VAL A 47 -13.60 5.27 6.72
C VAL A 47 -12.14 5.48 6.33
N ALA A 48 -11.53 4.52 5.63
CA ALA A 48 -10.11 4.59 5.29
C ALA A 48 -9.85 5.32 3.96
N GLY A 49 -10.87 5.54 3.12
CA GLY A 49 -10.73 6.18 1.82
C GLY A 49 -9.94 5.37 0.79
N VAL A 50 -9.67 4.08 1.07
CA VAL A 50 -8.87 3.21 0.21
C VAL A 50 -9.68 2.03 -0.33
N ARG A 51 -9.40 1.63 -1.57
CA ARG A 51 -10.03 0.47 -2.24
C ARG A 51 -9.37 -0.86 -1.88
N GLY A 52 -8.11 -0.81 -1.46
CA GLY A 52 -7.28 -1.96 -1.20
C GLY A 52 -5.84 -1.53 -0.93
N VAL A 53 -5.00 -2.51 -0.58
CA VAL A 53 -3.61 -2.29 -0.18
C VAL A 53 -2.69 -3.27 -0.88
N HIS A 54 -1.52 -2.79 -1.30
CA HIS A 54 -0.41 -3.68 -1.62
C HIS A 54 0.18 -4.22 -0.33
N ALA A 55 0.36 -5.52 -0.27
CA ALA A 55 0.85 -6.19 0.91
C ALA A 55 2.13 -6.95 0.55
N ARG A 56 3.19 -6.71 1.32
CA ARG A 56 4.46 -7.41 1.11
C ARG A 56 4.29 -8.92 1.24
N ASP A 57 5.10 -9.67 0.50
CA ASP A 57 5.20 -11.11 0.70
C ASP A 57 5.93 -11.45 2.01
N ALA A 58 5.76 -12.69 2.44
CA ALA A 58 6.51 -13.20 3.58
C ALA A 58 8.01 -13.12 3.26
N GLY A 59 8.82 -12.66 4.22
CA GLY A 59 10.26 -12.50 4.03
C GLY A 59 10.70 -11.20 3.34
N VAL A 60 9.83 -10.50 2.60
CA VAL A 60 10.18 -9.21 1.97
C VAL A 60 10.34 -8.12 3.03
N GLN A 61 11.45 -7.38 2.96
CA GLN A 61 11.73 -6.23 3.82
C GLN A 61 11.61 -4.90 3.07
N ALA A 62 11.64 -3.80 3.83
CA ALA A 62 11.61 -2.45 3.25
C ALA A 62 12.84 -2.16 2.38
N SER A 63 14.01 -2.70 2.74
CA SER A 63 15.24 -2.58 1.95
C SER A 63 15.10 -3.19 0.56
N ASP A 64 14.43 -4.34 0.46
CA ASP A 64 14.26 -5.04 -0.82
C ASP A 64 13.40 -4.21 -1.78
N LEU A 65 12.34 -3.59 -1.26
CA LEU A 65 11.47 -2.68 -2.03
C LEU A 65 12.20 -1.40 -2.43
N ALA A 66 13.07 -0.87 -1.57
CA ALA A 66 13.88 0.30 -1.88
C ALA A 66 14.89 0.01 -3.00
N VAL A 67 15.57 -1.13 -2.94
CA VAL A 67 16.48 -1.60 -4.01
C VAL A 67 15.71 -1.81 -5.31
N ALA A 68 14.54 -2.45 -5.25
CA ALA A 68 13.70 -2.68 -6.42
C ALA A 68 13.16 -1.38 -7.06
N ALA A 69 12.96 -0.32 -6.28
CA ALA A 69 12.56 1.00 -6.79
C ALA A 69 13.73 1.82 -7.34
N ALA A 70 14.97 1.52 -6.93
CA ALA A 70 16.17 2.22 -7.36
C ALA A 70 16.85 1.62 -8.60
N ALA A 71 16.47 0.39 -8.99
CA ALA A 71 16.95 -0.32 -10.17
C ALA A 71 16.33 0.27 -11.46
#